data_AF-A0A0D6TG41-F1
#
_entry.id   AF-A0A0D6TG41-F1
#
_cell.length_a   1.000
_cell.length_b   1.000
_cell.length_c   1.000
_cell.angle_alpha   90.00
_cell.angle_beta   90.00
_cell.angle_gamma   90.00
#
_symmetry.space_group_name_H-M   'P 1'
#
loop_
_entity.id
_entity.type
_entity.pdbx_description
1 polymer ?
#
loop_
_entity_poly.entity_id
_entity_poly.type
_entity_poly.pdbx_seq_one_letter_code
_entity_poly.pdbx_strand_id
1 'polypeptide(L)'
;MFIKHSHALLAALALITGPAFAQDTPAPATPETPAAEAPAADAPATAAPAAGAPAADAPATAPADAQTPAAPADAPAAENAPAGQPARDPNGPGSYYAKSEHGDWTIRCIRADQGKDPCEMYKLLTDADDNPVAELTMVPLSNGDVAAGATLVAPLETDLIDGLGFQIGSGEMRGYPFSFCAPVGCVARLGFTNQELASMKAGSTAAVQLLPFGGDPDSPVQLSMSLTGFTAAFDELAAYAAAPAPAPAADAEPAEDTPAEDAPAE
;
A
#
# COMPACT_ATOMS: atom_id res chain seq x y z
N MET A 1 -27.93 27.02 41.40
CA MET A 1 -27.29 28.35 41.53
C MET A 1 -26.85 28.75 40.13
N PHE A 2 -27.68 29.56 39.46
CA PHE A 2 -27.47 30.06 38.11
C PHE A 2 -26.70 31.38 38.21
N ILE A 3 -25.58 31.54 37.52
CA ILE A 3 -25.02 32.86 37.24
C ILE A 3 -24.66 32.92 35.76
N LYS A 4 -25.49 33.70 35.07
CA LYS A 4 -25.47 34.10 33.66
C LYS A 4 -24.95 35.54 33.68
N HIS A 5 -23.81 35.85 33.06
CA HIS A 5 -23.39 37.24 32.85
C HIS A 5 -23.25 37.51 31.36
N SER A 6 -23.95 38.57 30.97
CA SER A 6 -24.32 38.96 29.63
C SER A 6 -23.83 40.40 29.42
N HIS A 7 -23.46 40.70 28.17
CA HIS A 7 -23.41 42.01 27.52
C HIS A 7 -22.22 42.98 27.75
N ALA A 8 -21.52 43.19 26.62
CA ALA A 8 -21.32 44.47 25.93
C ALA A 8 -20.17 45.40 26.36
N LEU A 9 -19.19 45.54 25.46
CA LEU A 9 -18.57 46.81 25.04
C LEU A 9 -17.91 46.56 23.66
N LEU A 10 -18.50 46.95 22.53
CA LEU A 10 -18.37 48.23 21.81
C LEU A 10 -16.94 48.66 21.45
N ALA A 11 -16.63 48.45 20.16
CA ALA A 11 -15.93 49.32 19.19
C ALA A 11 -14.51 49.85 19.46
N ALA A 12 -13.58 49.45 18.59
CA ALA A 12 -12.59 50.37 18.01
C ALA A 12 -12.27 49.97 16.56
N LEU A 13 -12.52 50.94 15.68
CA LEU A 13 -12.33 50.95 14.24
C LEU A 13 -10.86 51.32 13.93
N ALA A 14 -10.17 50.55 13.08
CA ALA A 14 -8.92 50.99 12.46
C ALA A 14 -8.90 50.56 10.98
N LEU A 15 -9.31 51.49 10.12
CA LEU A 15 -9.09 51.46 8.68
C LEU A 15 -7.64 51.86 8.42
N ILE A 16 -6.86 50.99 7.78
CA ILE A 16 -5.57 51.36 7.19
C ILE A 16 -5.76 51.40 5.68
N THR A 17 -5.97 52.62 5.18
CA THR A 17 -5.90 53.00 3.78
C THR A 17 -4.45 53.09 3.33
N GLY A 18 -4.02 52.22 2.42
CA GLY A 18 -2.74 52.35 1.69
C GLY A 18 -2.95 52.97 0.30
N PRO A 19 -1.96 53.73 -0.23
CA PRO A 19 -2.11 54.49 -1.46
C PRO A 19 -1.96 53.62 -2.72
N ALA A 20 -2.87 53.85 -3.67
CA ALA A 20 -2.79 53.36 -5.03
C ALA A 20 -1.73 54.14 -5.82
N PHE A 21 -0.75 53.44 -6.38
CA PHE A 21 0.09 53.96 -7.46
C PHE A 21 -0.49 53.50 -8.80
N ALA A 22 -0.75 54.49 -9.66
CA ALA A 22 -1.18 54.33 -11.03
C ALA A 22 -0.04 53.82 -11.93
N GLN A 23 -0.35 52.88 -12.82
CA GLN A 23 0.44 52.58 -14.01
C GLN A 23 -0.55 52.33 -15.17
N ASP A 24 -0.31 53.07 -16.24
CA ASP A 24 -1.07 53.19 -17.49
C ASP A 24 -1.37 51.85 -18.18
N THR A 25 -2.58 51.78 -18.73
CA THR A 25 -3.00 50.80 -19.74
C THR A 25 -2.83 51.39 -21.14
N PRO A 26 -2.14 50.71 -22.06
CA PRO A 26 -2.38 50.90 -23.49
C PRO A 26 -3.30 49.78 -24.03
N ALA A 27 -4.35 50.18 -24.75
CA ALA A 27 -5.20 49.31 -25.56
C ALA A 27 -4.64 49.19 -27.01
N PRO A 28 -5.24 48.37 -27.88
CA PRO A 28 -4.61 47.24 -28.56
C PRO A 28 -3.93 47.62 -29.90
N ALA A 29 -2.87 46.88 -30.25
CA ALA A 29 -2.26 46.92 -31.58
C ALA A 29 -2.81 45.81 -32.48
N THR A 30 -3.37 46.22 -33.60
CA THR A 30 -3.74 45.43 -34.78
C THR A 30 -2.50 44.74 -35.38
N PRO A 31 -2.54 43.46 -35.78
CA PRO A 31 -1.53 42.91 -36.66
C PRO A 31 -1.91 43.18 -38.12
N GLU A 32 -1.09 43.95 -38.81
CA GLU A 32 -1.09 44.08 -40.27
C GLU A 32 -0.43 42.83 -40.89
N THR A 33 -1.14 42.21 -41.83
CA THR A 33 -0.59 41.27 -42.83
C THR A 33 0.38 42.00 -43.75
N PRO A 34 1.50 41.38 -44.14
CA PRO A 34 1.72 41.20 -45.58
C PRO A 34 2.04 39.76 -46.00
N ALA A 35 1.73 39.53 -47.27
CA ALA A 35 1.67 38.29 -48.03
C ALA A 35 3.02 37.63 -48.37
N ALA A 36 2.86 36.44 -48.97
CA ALA A 36 3.76 35.72 -49.88
C ALA A 36 4.86 34.88 -49.18
N GLU A 37 5.18 33.65 -49.60
CA GLU A 37 5.00 32.96 -50.87
C GLU A 37 5.23 31.45 -50.59
N ALA A 38 4.45 30.57 -51.20
CA ALA A 38 4.84 29.17 -51.38
C ALA A 38 5.90 29.10 -52.51
N PRO A 39 6.85 28.15 -52.47
CA PRO A 39 6.63 26.97 -53.28
C PRO A 39 7.19 25.64 -52.73
N ALA A 40 6.54 24.57 -53.18
CA ALA A 40 7.08 23.26 -53.55
C ALA A 40 8.17 22.61 -52.67
N ALA A 41 7.77 21.61 -51.89
CA ALA A 41 8.68 20.54 -51.46
C ALA A 41 8.61 19.38 -52.46
N ASP A 42 9.73 19.19 -53.14
CA ASP A 42 10.09 18.05 -53.97
C ASP A 42 10.01 16.73 -53.18
N ALA A 43 9.43 15.71 -53.80
CA ALA A 43 9.64 14.32 -53.42
C ALA A 43 11.05 13.89 -53.86
N PRO A 44 11.65 12.90 -53.18
CA PRO A 44 11.80 11.67 -53.92
C PRO A 44 11.48 10.41 -53.10
N ALA A 45 10.91 9.47 -53.84
CA ALA A 45 10.78 8.07 -53.50
C ALA A 45 12.15 7.45 -53.17
N THR A 46 12.19 6.58 -52.16
CA THR A 46 13.20 5.54 -52.07
C THR A 46 12.53 4.18 -51.95
N ALA A 47 12.90 3.34 -52.89
CA ALA A 47 12.36 2.02 -53.14
C ALA A 47 12.80 1.02 -52.07
N ALA A 48 11.91 0.06 -51.81
CA ALA A 48 12.23 -1.23 -51.23
C ALA A 48 13.24 -2.00 -52.12
N PRO A 49 13.93 -2.97 -51.52
CA PRO A 49 14.02 -4.25 -52.20
C PRO A 49 13.55 -5.41 -51.31
N ALA A 50 12.94 -6.37 -51.99
CA ALA A 50 12.56 -7.67 -51.49
C ALA A 50 13.70 -8.70 -51.66
N ALA A 51 13.61 -9.74 -50.84
CA ALA A 51 13.95 -11.14 -51.10
C ALA A 51 15.39 -11.55 -51.45
N GLY A 52 15.92 -12.46 -50.62
CA GLY A 52 17.06 -13.32 -50.94
C GLY A 52 17.31 -14.35 -49.84
N ALA A 53 16.63 -15.50 -49.92
CA ALA A 53 17.09 -16.73 -49.27
C ALA A 53 18.32 -17.28 -50.04
N PRO A 54 19.21 -18.05 -49.38
CA PRO A 54 19.13 -19.49 -49.57
C PRO A 54 19.39 -20.33 -48.31
N ALA A 55 19.16 -21.63 -48.49
CA ALA A 55 19.11 -22.70 -47.52
C ALA A 55 20.47 -23.39 -47.22
N ALA A 56 20.43 -24.13 -46.11
CA ALA A 56 21.14 -25.38 -45.78
C ALA A 56 22.66 -25.35 -45.54
N ASP A 57 23.07 -25.72 -44.33
CA ASP A 57 23.68 -27.05 -44.11
C ASP A 57 23.64 -27.44 -42.63
N ALA A 58 23.35 -28.72 -42.39
CA ALA A 58 23.46 -29.38 -41.09
C ALA A 58 24.87 -29.99 -40.94
N PRO A 59 25.32 -30.32 -39.73
CA PRO A 59 25.22 -31.74 -39.41
C PRO A 59 24.80 -32.04 -37.97
N ALA A 60 24.19 -33.21 -37.83
CA ALA A 60 23.86 -33.86 -36.57
C ALA A 60 25.11 -34.42 -35.87
N THR A 61 25.14 -34.34 -34.55
CA THR A 61 25.71 -35.39 -33.68
C THR A 61 25.23 -35.22 -32.24
N ALA A 62 24.52 -36.24 -31.74
CA ALA A 62 24.35 -36.60 -30.34
C ALA A 62 24.95 -38.03 -30.20
N PRO A 63 25.28 -38.60 -29.01
CA PRO A 63 24.66 -38.31 -27.71
C PRO A 63 25.58 -38.34 -26.47
N ALA A 64 24.94 -38.09 -25.32
CA ALA A 64 25.27 -38.53 -23.95
C ALA A 64 26.44 -37.85 -23.21
N ASP A 65 26.09 -37.01 -22.24
CA ASP A 65 26.19 -37.41 -20.83
C ASP A 65 25.24 -36.57 -19.97
N ALA A 66 24.45 -37.25 -19.15
CA ALA A 66 23.50 -36.67 -18.23
C ALA A 66 24.24 -36.15 -16.99
N GLN A 67 24.17 -34.84 -16.74
CA GLN A 67 24.46 -34.26 -15.44
C GLN A 67 23.32 -33.31 -15.09
N THR A 68 22.41 -33.82 -14.26
CA THR A 68 21.40 -33.09 -13.52
C THR A 68 22.08 -31.98 -12.70
N PRO A 69 21.75 -30.68 -12.89
CA PRO A 69 22.06 -29.69 -11.87
C PRO A 69 21.11 -29.94 -10.70
N ALA A 70 21.67 -30.49 -9.63
CA ALA A 70 21.01 -30.56 -8.34
C ALA A 70 20.63 -29.14 -7.91
N ALA A 71 19.39 -29.00 -7.42
CA ALA A 71 18.95 -27.84 -6.68
C ALA A 71 19.95 -27.51 -5.55
N PRO A 72 20.24 -26.24 -5.25
CA PRO A 72 20.84 -25.89 -3.98
C PRO A 72 19.76 -26.07 -2.91
N ALA A 73 19.71 -27.26 -2.32
CA ALA A 73 19.38 -27.39 -0.91
C ALA A 73 20.56 -26.83 -0.10
N ASP A 74 20.25 -26.18 1.02
CA ASP A 74 21.17 -25.52 1.97
C ASP A 74 21.77 -24.18 1.52
N ALA A 75 20.93 -23.13 1.57
CA ALA A 75 21.45 -21.82 1.97
C ALA A 75 21.82 -21.89 3.47
N PRO A 76 23.04 -21.53 3.89
CA PRO A 76 23.41 -21.54 5.29
C PRO A 76 22.52 -20.54 6.04
N ALA A 77 21.86 -21.06 7.07
CA ALA A 77 21.14 -20.27 8.04
C ALA A 77 22.06 -19.19 8.63
N ALA A 78 21.47 -18.02 8.86
CA ALA A 78 22.09 -16.83 9.42
C ALA A 78 22.98 -17.11 10.65
N GLU A 79 24.30 -17.07 10.47
CA GLU A 79 25.25 -16.93 11.57
C GLU A 79 25.32 -15.47 12.03
N ASN A 80 24.22 -14.93 12.56
CA ASN A 80 24.22 -13.74 13.44
C ASN A 80 22.87 -13.61 14.19
N ALA A 81 22.29 -14.73 14.62
CA ALA A 81 21.26 -14.72 15.65
C ALA A 81 21.96 -14.79 17.03
N PRO A 82 21.65 -13.91 18.00
CA PRO A 82 22.17 -14.07 19.35
C PRO A 82 21.75 -15.45 19.88
N ALA A 83 22.75 -16.28 20.20
CA ALA A 83 22.53 -17.60 20.76
C ALA A 83 21.78 -17.46 22.10
N GLY A 84 20.52 -17.87 22.14
CA GLY A 84 19.75 -17.91 23.40
C GLY A 84 18.23 -17.76 23.30
N GLN A 85 17.65 -17.35 22.17
CA GLN A 85 16.18 -17.41 22.05
C GLN A 85 15.71 -18.80 21.61
N PRO A 86 14.77 -19.43 22.33
CA PRO A 86 14.07 -20.59 21.80
C PRO A 86 13.38 -20.21 20.49
N ALA A 87 13.41 -21.11 19.50
CA ALA A 87 12.66 -20.94 18.26
C ALA A 87 11.19 -20.71 18.61
N ARG A 88 10.60 -19.61 18.13
CA ARG A 88 9.17 -19.35 18.29
C ARG A 88 8.38 -20.36 17.45
N ASP A 89 7.29 -20.89 18.00
CA ASP A 89 6.37 -21.74 17.25
C ASP A 89 5.78 -20.93 16.08
N PRO A 90 5.96 -21.37 14.81
CA PRO A 90 5.41 -20.66 13.65
C PRO A 90 3.87 -20.61 13.66
N ASN A 91 3.20 -21.45 14.45
CA ASN A 91 1.75 -21.46 14.62
C ASN A 91 1.29 -20.94 15.99
N GLY A 92 2.23 -20.46 16.81
CA GLY A 92 1.94 -19.93 18.13
C GLY A 92 1.35 -18.51 18.09
N PRO A 93 0.94 -18.00 19.26
CA PRO A 93 0.52 -16.61 19.41
C PRO A 93 1.53 -15.62 18.84
N GLY A 94 1.02 -14.58 18.17
CA GLY A 94 1.82 -13.59 17.45
C GLY A 94 2.18 -13.97 16.01
N SER A 95 1.85 -15.18 15.54
CA SER A 95 2.06 -15.55 14.13
C SER A 95 0.88 -15.14 13.24
N TYR A 96 1.19 -14.80 11.99
CA TYR A 96 0.17 -14.45 10.99
C TYR A 96 -0.37 -15.70 10.29
N TYR A 97 -1.65 -15.68 9.93
CA TYR A 97 -2.26 -16.64 9.01
C TYR A 97 -3.25 -15.95 8.07
N ALA A 98 -3.39 -16.47 6.85
CA ALA A 98 -4.40 -16.02 5.90
C ALA A 98 -5.79 -16.54 6.33
N LYS A 99 -6.73 -15.63 6.53
CA LYS A 99 -8.12 -15.95 6.89
C LYS A 99 -8.99 -16.13 5.66
N SER A 100 -8.82 -15.27 4.66
CA SER A 100 -9.57 -15.27 3.40
C SER A 100 -8.83 -14.45 2.34
N GLU A 101 -9.16 -14.69 1.08
CA GLU A 101 -8.60 -13.98 -0.07
C GLU A 101 -9.74 -13.48 -0.96
N HIS A 102 -9.61 -12.26 -1.47
CA HIS A 102 -10.56 -11.61 -2.36
C HIS A 102 -9.81 -10.96 -3.50
N GLY A 103 -9.78 -11.61 -4.66
CA GLY A 103 -9.00 -11.15 -5.79
C GLY A 103 -7.53 -10.97 -5.39
N ASP A 104 -7.05 -9.74 -5.42
CA ASP A 104 -5.65 -9.41 -5.17
C ASP A 104 -5.33 -9.08 -3.70
N TRP A 105 -6.32 -9.18 -2.81
CA TRP A 105 -6.24 -8.82 -1.40
C TRP A 105 -6.38 -10.03 -0.50
N THR A 106 -5.56 -10.07 0.55
CA THR A 106 -5.64 -11.11 1.59
C THR A 106 -6.12 -10.49 2.88
N ILE A 107 -7.11 -11.08 3.55
CA ILE A 107 -7.35 -10.80 4.96
C ILE A 107 -6.45 -11.74 5.76
N ARG A 108 -5.50 -11.18 6.50
CA ARG A 108 -4.63 -11.93 7.39
C ARG A 108 -4.91 -11.55 8.83
N CYS A 109 -4.73 -12.49 9.74
CA CYS A 109 -4.93 -12.27 11.17
C CYS A 109 -3.69 -12.71 11.94
N ILE A 110 -3.48 -12.08 13.09
CA ILE A 110 -2.46 -12.47 14.04
C ILE A 110 -3.13 -13.36 15.08
N ARG A 111 -2.57 -14.55 15.34
CA ARG A 111 -3.06 -15.44 16.39
C ARG A 111 -2.90 -14.74 17.75
N ALA A 112 -4.01 -14.48 18.42
CA ALA A 112 -4.00 -13.92 19.77
C ALA A 112 -3.81 -15.05 20.80
N ASP A 113 -3.19 -14.73 21.93
CA ASP A 113 -3.14 -15.65 23.07
C ASP A 113 -4.54 -15.96 23.59
N GLN A 114 -5.44 -14.99 23.54
CA GLN A 114 -6.81 -15.04 24.06
C GLN A 114 -7.75 -14.16 23.23
N GLY A 115 -9.02 -14.55 23.15
CA GLY A 115 -10.06 -13.76 22.51
C GLY A 115 -10.10 -13.89 20.98
N LYS A 116 -10.46 -12.80 20.30
CA LYS A 116 -10.59 -12.75 18.84
C LYS A 116 -9.28 -12.29 18.22
N ASP A 117 -8.80 -13.04 17.23
CA ASP A 117 -7.62 -12.68 16.44
C ASP A 117 -7.81 -11.32 15.74
N PRO A 118 -6.93 -10.33 15.93
CA PRO A 118 -6.97 -9.10 15.15
C PRO A 118 -6.60 -9.39 13.70
N CYS A 119 -7.42 -8.89 12.77
CA CYS A 119 -7.22 -9.06 11.34
C CYS A 119 -6.99 -7.72 10.65
N GLU A 120 -6.30 -7.76 9.53
CA GLU A 120 -6.05 -6.66 8.62
C GLU A 120 -6.14 -7.13 7.17
N MET A 121 -6.47 -6.23 6.27
CA MET A 121 -6.28 -6.45 4.84
C MET A 121 -4.81 -6.26 4.52
N TYR A 122 -4.30 -7.06 3.61
CA TYR A 122 -2.90 -7.07 3.19
C TYR A 122 -2.81 -7.04 1.67
N LYS A 123 -1.86 -6.24 1.17
CA LYS A 123 -1.44 -6.20 -0.21
C LYS A 123 0.07 -6.08 -0.29
N LEU A 124 0.69 -7.01 -1.03
CA LEU A 124 2.07 -6.86 -1.51
C LEU A 124 2.06 -6.07 -2.82
N LEU A 125 2.91 -5.05 -2.91
CA LEU A 125 3.11 -4.22 -4.09
C LEU A 125 4.40 -4.64 -4.77
N THR A 126 4.33 -4.85 -6.08
CA THR A 126 5.45 -5.25 -6.92
C THR A 126 5.81 -4.19 -7.95
N ASP A 127 7.05 -4.23 -8.44
CA ASP A 127 7.49 -3.44 -9.59
C ASP A 127 7.03 -4.08 -10.92
N ALA A 128 7.46 -3.49 -12.04
CA ALA A 128 7.11 -3.96 -13.38
C ALA A 128 7.69 -5.35 -13.73
N ASP A 129 8.68 -5.82 -12.97
CA ASP A 129 9.33 -7.12 -13.13
C ASP A 129 8.81 -8.14 -12.09
N ASP A 130 7.70 -7.84 -11.41
CA ASP A 130 7.06 -8.63 -10.36
C ASP A 130 7.91 -8.83 -9.08
N ASN A 131 8.92 -7.99 -8.84
CA ASN A 131 9.68 -8.04 -7.60
C ASN A 131 8.92 -7.35 -6.45
N PRO A 132 8.94 -7.88 -5.22
CA PRO A 132 8.31 -7.25 -4.07
C PRO A 132 9.04 -5.95 -3.69
N VAL A 133 8.29 -4.85 -3.58
CA VAL A 133 8.84 -3.53 -3.23
C VAL A 133 8.26 -3.00 -1.92
N ALA A 134 6.95 -3.05 -1.73
CA ALA A 134 6.31 -2.47 -0.56
C ALA A 134 5.14 -3.32 -0.09
N GLU A 135 4.78 -3.19 1.18
CA GLU A 135 3.61 -3.84 1.76
C GLU A 135 2.62 -2.79 2.26
N LEU A 136 1.33 -2.98 1.99
CA LEU A 136 0.24 -2.18 2.53
C LEU A 136 -0.66 -3.06 3.38
N THR A 137 -0.91 -2.64 4.62
CA THR A 137 -1.95 -3.20 5.47
C THR A 137 -3.04 -2.19 5.74
N MET A 138 -4.29 -2.63 5.89
CA MET A 138 -5.42 -1.74 6.13
C MET A 138 -6.40 -2.31 7.14
N VAL A 139 -6.94 -1.43 7.99
CA VAL A 139 -7.99 -1.73 8.97
C VAL A 139 -9.12 -0.71 8.88
N PRO A 140 -10.38 -1.12 9.11
CA PRO A 140 -11.50 -0.20 9.24
C PRO A 140 -11.38 0.62 10.53
N LEU A 141 -11.78 1.89 10.48
CA LEU A 141 -11.85 2.77 11.63
C LEU A 141 -13.29 3.27 11.81
N SER A 142 -13.78 3.25 13.05
CA SER A 142 -15.15 3.65 13.38
C SER A 142 -15.26 5.03 14.03
N ASN A 143 -14.13 5.70 14.28
CA ASN A 143 -14.07 6.86 15.15
C ASN A 143 -13.63 8.11 14.35
N GLY A 144 -14.58 8.93 13.94
CA GLY A 144 -14.35 10.22 13.28
C GLY A 144 -14.49 10.18 11.76
N ASP A 145 -13.87 11.15 11.08
CA ASP A 145 -14.02 11.36 9.63
C ASP A 145 -13.15 10.42 8.78
N VAL A 146 -12.24 9.68 9.42
CA VAL A 146 -11.37 8.67 8.80
C VAL A 146 -12.04 7.29 8.93
N ALA A 147 -12.41 6.72 7.79
CA ALA A 147 -13.13 5.44 7.70
C ALA A 147 -12.20 4.22 7.65
N ALA A 148 -10.95 4.41 7.26
CA ALA A 148 -9.94 3.36 7.25
C ALA A 148 -8.54 3.93 7.53
N GLY A 149 -7.75 3.17 8.28
CA GLY A 149 -6.34 3.43 8.49
C GLY A 149 -5.52 2.40 7.75
N ALA A 150 -4.43 2.82 7.12
CA ALA A 150 -3.49 1.91 6.50
C ALA A 150 -2.06 2.19 6.94
N THR A 151 -1.26 1.13 6.93
CA THR A 151 0.18 1.19 7.16
C THR A 151 0.86 0.72 5.90
N LEU A 152 1.72 1.56 5.33
CA LEU A 152 2.59 1.17 4.23
C LEU A 152 4.01 1.03 4.75
N VAL A 153 4.67 -0.07 4.41
CA VAL A 153 6.08 -0.33 4.68
C VAL A 153 6.83 -0.28 3.36
N ALA A 154 7.63 0.77 3.17
CA ALA A 154 8.52 0.94 2.03
C ALA A 154 9.91 0.38 2.36
N PRO A 155 10.76 0.11 1.35
CA PRO A 155 12.15 -0.29 1.57
C PRO A 155 12.93 0.69 2.44
N LEU A 156 14.03 0.20 3.01
CA LEU A 156 15.07 1.10 3.51
C LEU A 156 15.68 1.89 2.35
N GLU A 157 16.36 2.99 2.68
CA GLU A 157 16.92 3.92 1.68
C GLU A 157 15.86 4.59 0.80
N THR A 158 14.63 4.76 1.30
CA THR A 158 13.64 5.67 0.71
C THR A 158 13.86 7.11 1.22
N ASP A 159 13.56 8.10 0.38
CA ASP A 159 13.62 9.51 0.75
C ASP A 159 12.51 9.86 1.75
N LEU A 160 12.92 10.26 2.95
CA LEU A 160 12.00 10.58 4.04
C LEU A 160 11.44 12.00 3.99
N ILE A 161 12.13 12.90 3.27
CA ILE A 161 11.73 14.31 3.15
C ILE A 161 10.60 14.43 2.12
N ASP A 162 10.73 13.76 0.98
CA ASP A 162 9.71 13.75 -0.06
C ASP A 162 8.50 12.89 0.33
N GLY A 163 8.74 11.81 1.10
CA GLY A 163 7.68 10.97 1.64
C GLY A 163 7.04 10.02 0.62
N LEU A 164 5.82 9.59 0.92
CA LEU A 164 5.05 8.64 0.13
C LEU A 164 3.95 9.38 -0.65
N GLY A 165 3.87 9.16 -1.97
CA GLY A 165 2.69 9.54 -2.76
C GLY A 165 1.68 8.40 -2.83
N PHE A 166 0.39 8.71 -2.72
CA PHE A 166 -0.70 7.77 -2.92
C PHE A 166 -1.83 8.39 -3.75
N GLN A 167 -2.28 7.67 -4.78
CA GLN A 167 -3.33 8.12 -5.70
C GLN A 167 -4.36 7.02 -5.93
N ILE A 168 -5.64 7.35 -5.96
CA ILE A 168 -6.73 6.41 -6.29
C ILE A 168 -7.20 6.70 -7.71
N GLY A 169 -7.08 5.72 -8.62
CA GLY A 169 -7.40 5.89 -10.04
C GLY A 169 -6.68 7.10 -10.64
N SER A 170 -7.43 8.01 -11.24
CA SER A 170 -6.94 9.29 -11.78
C SER A 170 -7.21 10.48 -10.83
N GLY A 171 -7.39 10.22 -9.54
CA GLY A 171 -7.62 11.25 -8.52
C GLY A 171 -6.38 12.09 -8.23
N GLU A 172 -6.45 12.95 -7.22
CA GLU A 172 -5.30 13.73 -6.76
C GLU A 172 -4.26 12.82 -6.08
N MET A 173 -2.98 13.04 -6.37
CA MET A 173 -1.87 12.40 -5.66
C MET A 173 -1.71 13.05 -4.29
N ARG A 174 -1.83 12.27 -3.23
CA ARG A 174 -1.70 12.75 -1.85
C ARG A 174 -0.35 12.33 -1.26
N GLY A 175 0.34 13.27 -0.62
CA GLY A 175 1.59 13.00 0.10
C GLY A 175 1.36 12.56 1.55
N TYR A 176 2.15 11.59 2.02
CA TYR A 176 2.14 11.07 3.38
C TYR A 176 3.58 11.00 3.93
N PRO A 177 3.86 11.57 5.10
CA PRO A 177 5.19 11.48 5.69
C PRO A 177 5.46 10.08 6.23
N PHE A 178 6.72 9.65 6.15
CA PHE A 178 7.18 8.49 6.91
C PHE A 178 7.22 8.84 8.40
N SER A 179 6.65 7.98 9.23
CA SER A 179 6.61 8.15 10.68
C SER A 179 7.93 7.74 11.34
N PHE A 180 8.53 6.65 10.89
CA PHE A 180 9.79 6.09 11.38
C PHE A 180 10.28 5.01 10.43
N CYS A 181 11.54 4.59 10.58
CA CYS A 181 12.06 3.39 9.94
C CYS A 181 12.51 2.38 10.99
N ALA A 182 12.39 1.10 10.65
CA ALA A 182 12.80 -0.05 11.44
C ALA A 182 13.47 -1.08 10.51
N PRO A 183 14.06 -2.18 11.00
CA PRO A 183 14.69 -3.19 10.13
C PRO A 183 13.79 -3.76 9.05
N VAL A 184 12.46 -3.72 9.25
CA VAL A 184 11.45 -4.16 8.28
C VAL A 184 11.20 -3.14 7.15
N GLY A 185 11.60 -1.88 7.32
CA GLY A 185 11.40 -0.82 6.34
C GLY A 185 10.98 0.51 6.95
N CYS A 186 10.66 1.47 6.08
CA CYS A 186 10.17 2.80 6.44
C CYS A 186 8.65 2.84 6.43
N VAL A 187 8.05 3.27 7.54
CA VAL A 187 6.62 3.13 7.82
C VAL A 187 5.90 4.45 7.61
N ALA A 188 4.94 4.47 6.68
CA ALA A 188 3.99 5.56 6.49
C ALA A 188 2.60 5.14 7.01
N ARG A 189 1.87 6.10 7.60
CA ARG A 189 0.51 5.89 8.09
C ARG A 189 -0.45 6.72 7.26
N LEU A 190 -1.40 6.06 6.63
CA LEU A 190 -2.39 6.67 5.76
C LEU A 190 -3.76 6.63 6.44
N GLY A 191 -4.54 7.69 6.23
CA GLY A 191 -5.93 7.78 6.66
C GLY A 191 -6.81 8.08 5.46
N PHE A 192 -7.84 7.26 5.27
CA PHE A 192 -8.81 7.40 4.20
C PHE A 192 -10.14 7.88 4.75
N THR A 193 -10.65 8.96 4.18
CA THR A 193 -12.01 9.44 4.44
C THR A 193 -13.06 8.49 3.87
N ASN A 194 -14.32 8.68 4.27
CA ASN A 194 -15.44 7.92 3.68
C ASN A 194 -15.51 8.06 2.15
N GLN A 195 -15.23 9.26 1.62
CA GLN A 195 -15.25 9.51 0.19
C GLN A 195 -14.14 8.75 -0.53
N GLU A 196 -12.92 8.76 0.01
CA GLU A 196 -11.78 8.06 -0.58
C GLU A 196 -11.95 6.55 -0.52
N LEU A 197 -12.46 6.03 0.61
CA LEU A 197 -12.80 4.63 0.73
C LEU A 197 -13.86 4.22 -0.31
N ALA A 198 -14.87 5.07 -0.55
CA ALA A 198 -15.84 4.85 -1.61
C ALA A 198 -15.21 4.87 -3.01
N SER A 199 -14.25 5.77 -3.26
CA SER A 199 -13.48 5.79 -4.51
C SER A 199 -12.63 4.54 -4.69
N MET A 200 -12.00 4.01 -3.63
CA MET A 200 -11.27 2.74 -3.69
C MET A 200 -12.20 1.56 -3.99
N LYS A 201 -13.39 1.53 -3.39
CA LYS A 201 -14.40 0.49 -3.65
C LYS A 201 -14.96 0.51 -5.08
N ALA A 202 -15.04 1.69 -5.69
CA ALA A 202 -15.53 1.87 -7.06
C ALA A 202 -14.43 1.77 -8.12
N GLY A 203 -13.17 1.98 -7.73
CA GLY A 203 -12.01 1.99 -8.62
C GLY A 203 -11.45 0.60 -8.91
N SER A 204 -10.56 0.54 -9.90
CA SER A 204 -9.84 -0.68 -10.30
C SER A 204 -8.38 -0.68 -9.88
N THR A 205 -7.78 0.49 -9.73
CA THR A 205 -6.34 0.67 -9.47
C THR A 205 -6.10 1.88 -8.59
N ALA A 206 -5.04 1.80 -7.80
CA ALA A 206 -4.39 2.89 -7.10
C ALA A 206 -2.90 2.90 -7.47
N ALA A 207 -2.20 3.99 -7.18
CA ALA A 207 -0.77 4.13 -7.40
C ALA A 207 -0.08 4.55 -6.10
N VAL A 208 1.08 3.94 -5.85
CA VAL A 208 2.00 4.32 -4.78
C VAL A 208 3.26 4.89 -5.44
N GLN A 209 3.71 6.04 -4.97
CA GLN A 209 4.92 6.70 -5.43
C GLN A 209 5.96 6.76 -4.31
N LEU A 210 7.16 6.31 -4.61
CA LEU A 210 8.31 6.28 -3.70
C LEU A 210 9.52 6.88 -4.39
N LEU A 211 10.28 7.72 -3.68
CA LEU A 211 11.59 8.17 -4.13
C LEU A 211 12.68 7.41 -3.36
N PRO A 212 13.65 6.79 -4.04
CA PRO A 212 14.87 6.31 -3.39
C PRO A 212 15.70 7.49 -2.87
N PHE A 213 16.39 7.33 -1.75
CA PHE A 213 17.24 8.37 -1.17
C PHE A 213 18.35 8.78 -2.15
N GLY A 214 18.42 10.08 -2.45
CA GLY A 214 19.33 10.61 -3.46
C GLY A 214 18.94 10.30 -4.90
N GLY A 215 17.74 9.77 -5.13
CA GLY A 215 17.13 9.60 -6.44
C GLY A 215 16.74 10.94 -7.07
N ASP A 216 16.41 10.89 -8.36
CA ASP A 216 15.92 12.05 -9.12
C ASP A 216 14.44 12.33 -8.76
N PRO A 217 14.09 13.50 -8.18
CA PRO A 217 12.71 13.83 -7.81
C PRO A 217 11.74 13.87 -8.99
N ASP A 218 12.25 14.09 -10.21
CA ASP A 218 11.44 14.08 -11.43
C ASP A 218 11.15 12.65 -11.93
N SER A 219 11.83 11.65 -11.37
CA SER A 219 11.75 10.23 -11.77
C SER A 219 11.49 9.28 -10.59
N PRO A 220 10.39 9.44 -9.83
CA PRO A 220 10.10 8.55 -8.71
C PRO A 220 9.63 7.17 -9.18
N VAL A 221 9.82 6.16 -8.33
CA VAL A 221 9.29 4.81 -8.55
C VAL A 221 7.77 4.83 -8.37
N GLN A 222 7.03 4.32 -9.35
CA GLN A 222 5.58 4.26 -9.31
C GLN A 222 5.11 2.81 -9.35
N LEU A 223 4.51 2.37 -8.24
CA LEU A 223 3.96 1.03 -8.06
C LEU A 223 2.45 1.06 -8.31
N SER A 224 1.99 0.23 -9.24
CA SER A 224 0.56 0.04 -9.47
C SER A 224 -0.01 -0.92 -8.44
N MET A 225 -1.13 -0.55 -7.82
CA MET A 225 -1.83 -1.37 -6.84
C MET A 225 -3.24 -1.69 -7.34
N SER A 226 -3.51 -2.97 -7.60
CA SER A 226 -4.86 -3.42 -7.97
C SER A 226 -5.85 -3.27 -6.82
N LEU A 227 -7.05 -2.78 -7.15
CA LEU A 227 -8.21 -2.73 -6.25
C LEU A 227 -9.21 -3.88 -6.52
N THR A 228 -8.82 -4.85 -7.36
CA THR A 228 -9.63 -6.03 -7.64
C THR A 228 -9.85 -6.84 -6.36
N GLY A 229 -11.10 -6.94 -5.92
CA GLY A 229 -11.47 -7.62 -4.67
C GLY A 229 -11.40 -6.75 -3.41
N PHE A 230 -10.96 -5.49 -3.52
CA PHE A 230 -10.86 -4.56 -2.39
C PHE A 230 -12.19 -4.42 -1.62
N THR A 231 -13.30 -4.20 -2.35
CA THR A 231 -14.62 -4.02 -1.72
C THR A 231 -15.04 -5.24 -0.90
N ALA A 232 -14.89 -6.44 -1.44
CA ALA A 232 -15.28 -7.67 -0.76
C ALA A 232 -14.42 -7.91 0.48
N ALA A 233 -13.10 -7.72 0.37
CA ALA A 233 -12.19 -7.84 1.51
C ALA A 233 -12.48 -6.80 2.59
N PHE A 234 -12.71 -5.54 2.22
CA PHE A 234 -12.96 -4.47 3.18
C PHE A 234 -14.28 -4.68 3.91
N ASP A 235 -15.33 -5.10 3.19
CA ASP A 235 -16.64 -5.36 3.79
C ASP A 235 -16.61 -6.58 4.73
N GLU A 236 -15.90 -7.65 4.36
CA GLU A 236 -15.67 -8.78 5.26
C GLU A 236 -14.90 -8.35 6.51
N LEU A 237 -13.79 -7.63 6.34
CA LEU A 237 -12.97 -7.17 7.46
C LEU A 237 -13.75 -6.22 8.38
N ALA A 238 -14.52 -5.29 7.83
CA ALA A 238 -15.36 -4.38 8.59
C ALA A 238 -16.42 -5.13 9.42
N ALA A 239 -17.09 -6.11 8.82
CA ALA A 239 -18.03 -6.97 9.51
C ALA A 239 -17.35 -7.78 10.62
N TYR A 240 -16.17 -8.34 10.34
CA TYR A 240 -15.39 -9.10 11.31
C TYR A 240 -14.90 -8.22 12.48
N ALA A 241 -14.41 -7.02 12.19
CA ALA A 241 -13.93 -6.07 13.20
C ALA A 241 -15.06 -5.65 14.15
N ALA A 242 -16.25 -5.37 13.62
CA ALA A 242 -17.43 -4.97 14.39
C ALA A 242 -18.05 -6.09 15.24
N ALA A 243 -17.82 -7.37 14.89
CA ALA A 243 -18.34 -8.49 15.66
C ALA A 243 -17.69 -8.56 17.05
N PRO A 244 -18.46 -8.81 18.14
CA PRO A 244 -17.87 -8.98 19.46
C PRO A 244 -16.93 -10.19 19.48
N ALA A 245 -15.89 -10.14 20.33
CA ALA A 245 -15.04 -11.30 20.55
C ALA A 245 -15.89 -12.47 21.08
N PRO A 246 -15.63 -13.72 20.65
CA PRO A 246 -16.29 -14.87 21.25
C PRO A 246 -16.06 -14.82 22.76
N ALA A 247 -17.12 -15.05 23.55
CA ALA A 247 -16.96 -15.17 25.00
C ALA A 247 -15.95 -16.29 25.28
N PRO A 248 -15.03 -16.11 26.26
CA PRO A 248 -14.15 -17.19 26.67
C PRO A 248 -15.04 -18.39 27.02
N ALA A 249 -14.67 -19.58 26.52
CA ALA A 249 -15.38 -20.80 26.87
C ALA A 249 -15.42 -20.88 28.39
N ALA A 250 -16.62 -20.72 28.97
CA ALA A 250 -16.83 -20.83 30.41
C ALA A 250 -16.23 -22.16 30.84
N ASP A 251 -15.41 -22.09 31.89
CA ASP A 251 -14.59 -23.16 32.43
C ASP A 251 -15.29 -24.51 32.30
N ALA A 252 -14.64 -25.45 31.60
CA ALA A 252 -14.89 -26.85 31.86
C ALA A 252 -14.51 -27.07 33.33
N GLU A 253 -15.51 -27.04 34.22
CA GLU A 253 -15.39 -27.43 35.62
C GLU A 253 -14.49 -28.67 35.66
N PRO A 254 -13.38 -28.66 36.44
CA PRO A 254 -12.66 -29.89 36.67
C PRO A 254 -13.66 -30.82 37.35
N ALA A 255 -13.97 -31.94 36.70
CA ALA A 255 -14.82 -32.97 37.25
C ALA A 255 -14.34 -33.26 38.68
N GLU A 256 -15.18 -32.95 39.67
CA GLU A 256 -14.91 -33.25 41.06
C GLU A 256 -14.68 -34.77 41.17
N ASP A 257 -13.46 -35.11 41.54
CA ASP A 257 -13.01 -36.48 41.79
C ASP A 257 -13.87 -37.04 42.92
N THR A 258 -14.83 -37.89 42.57
CA THR A 258 -15.71 -38.54 43.53
C THR A 258 -14.89 -39.57 44.29
N PRO A 259 -14.71 -39.46 45.62
CA PRO A 259 -13.95 -40.45 46.36
C PRO A 259 -14.64 -41.81 46.25
N ALA A 260 -13.89 -42.82 45.81
CA ALA A 260 -14.36 -44.20 45.77
C ALA A 260 -14.83 -44.64 47.17
N GLU A 261 -16.10 -44.99 47.26
CA GLU A 261 -16.74 -45.53 48.45
C GLU A 261 -16.09 -46.87 48.84
N ASP A 262 -15.73 -46.94 50.12
CA ASP A 262 -15.11 -48.05 50.83
C ASP A 262 -15.97 -49.33 50.72
N ALA A 263 -15.41 -50.39 50.15
CA ALA A 263 -16.05 -51.70 50.14
C ALA A 263 -15.78 -52.43 51.46
N PRO A 264 -16.80 -52.88 52.22
CA PRO A 264 -16.55 -53.72 53.37
C PRO A 264 -16.19 -55.14 52.92
N ALA A 265 -15.21 -55.71 53.60
CA ALA A 265 -14.83 -57.11 53.49
C ALA A 265 -15.92 -58.02 54.07
N GLU A 266 -16.03 -59.19 53.45
CA GLU A 266 -16.75 -60.43 53.82
C GLU A 266 -18.17 -60.67 53.27
#